data_AF-A0A842W1X8-F1
#
_entry.id   AF-A0A842W1X8-F1
#
_cell.length_a   1.000
_cell.length_b   1.000
_cell.length_c   1.000
_cell.angle_alpha   90.00
_cell.angle_beta   90.00
_cell.angle_gamma   90.00
#
_symmetry.space_group_name_H-M   'P 1'
#
loop_
_entity.id
_entity.type
_entity.pdbx_description
1 polymer ?
#
loop_
_entity_poly.entity_id
_entity_poly.type
_entity_poly.pdbx_seq_one_letter_code
_entity_poly.pdbx_strand_id
1 'polypeptide(L)'
;MAQKRNFPFGKRMDKNQPEIEKALKKHGWTVLRTHAQPGFVDLIAIMKGRILWVEVKSKTGKLTENQKELKAMIERNGGEYALFTSAEAVNGYMREVEKIDSPTKEDCMKTKQEIVLDTVLNNASIVIHKKTGVHDITDRREALLFCRWNIQEAYRHYKDIVNICADTAYFMDKFDINLGDIIPKRMVWTVGKPEGK
;
A
#
# COMPACT_ATOMS: atom_id res chain seq x y z
N MET A 1 -16.61 -33.54 -25.69
CA MET A 1 -15.99 -34.28 -24.58
C MET A 1 -14.66 -33.61 -24.26
N ALA A 2 -14.45 -33.11 -23.04
CA ALA A 2 -13.20 -32.44 -22.67
C ALA A 2 -12.06 -33.47 -22.55
N GLN A 3 -10.99 -33.32 -23.31
CA GLN A 3 -9.78 -34.13 -23.18
C GLN A 3 -9.19 -33.93 -21.77
N LYS A 4 -9.17 -35.00 -20.97
CA LYS A 4 -8.35 -35.05 -19.76
C LYS A 4 -6.89 -34.91 -20.18
N ARG A 5 -6.28 -33.75 -19.93
CA ARG A 5 -4.83 -33.57 -20.06
C ARG A 5 -4.17 -34.43 -18.99
N ASN A 6 -3.67 -35.60 -19.38
CA ASN A 6 -2.77 -36.41 -18.56
C ASN A 6 -1.44 -35.65 -18.45
N PHE A 7 -1.30 -34.83 -17.41
CA PHE A 7 0.00 -34.32 -17.03
C PHE A 7 0.81 -35.51 -16.50
N PRO A 8 1.95 -35.87 -17.13
CA PRO A 8 2.71 -37.09 -16.83
C PRO A 8 3.39 -37.09 -15.46
N PHE A 9 3.22 -36.03 -14.67
CA PHE A 9 3.74 -35.92 -13.33
C PHE A 9 2.60 -36.06 -12.33
N GLY A 10 2.25 -37.31 -12.00
CA GLY A 10 1.60 -37.61 -10.73
C GLY A 10 2.59 -37.34 -9.59
N LYS A 11 3.01 -36.08 -9.44
CA LYS A 11 4.06 -35.69 -8.52
C LYS A 11 3.51 -35.90 -7.11
N ARG A 12 4.26 -36.67 -6.32
CA ARG A 12 3.96 -36.93 -4.91
C ARG A 12 3.83 -35.60 -4.19
N MET A 13 2.59 -35.24 -3.86
CA MET A 13 2.28 -34.06 -3.06
C MET A 13 2.48 -34.41 -1.58
N ASP A 14 3.16 -33.56 -0.83
CA ASP A 14 3.31 -33.76 0.60
C ASP A 14 1.96 -33.68 1.31
N LYS A 15 1.74 -34.56 2.29
CA LYS A 15 0.43 -34.73 2.95
C LYS A 15 -0.07 -33.45 3.65
N ASN A 16 0.84 -32.61 4.11
CA ASN A 16 0.57 -31.36 4.82
C ASN A 16 0.37 -30.15 3.90
N GLN A 17 0.67 -30.26 2.59
CA GLN A 17 0.54 -29.13 1.67
C GLN A 17 -0.89 -28.54 1.63
N PRO A 18 -1.99 -29.34 1.60
CA PRO A 18 -3.34 -28.77 1.61
C PRO A 18 -3.65 -27.96 2.88
N GLU A 19 -3.12 -28.36 4.03
CA GLU A 19 -3.31 -27.66 5.30
C GLU A 19 -2.57 -26.32 5.32
N ILE A 20 -1.34 -26.31 4.82
CA ILE A 20 -0.51 -25.11 4.66
C ILE A 20 -1.18 -24.12 3.69
N GLU A 21 -1.65 -24.61 2.54
CA GLU A 21 -2.38 -23.79 1.57
C GLU A 21 -3.65 -23.17 2.20
N LYS A 22 -4.42 -23.96 2.94
CA LYS A 22 -5.61 -23.48 3.64
C LYS A 22 -5.26 -22.43 4.68
N ALA A 23 -4.16 -22.60 5.42
CA ALA A 23 -3.70 -21.63 6.40
C ALA A 23 -3.28 -20.31 5.74
N LEU A 24 -2.50 -20.35 4.67
CA LEU A 24 -2.11 -19.15 3.89
C LEU A 24 -3.35 -18.39 3.38
N LYS A 25 -4.31 -19.12 2.78
CA LYS A 25 -5.57 -18.54 2.28
C LYS A 25 -6.41 -17.90 3.39
N LYS A 26 -6.45 -18.50 4.58
CA LYS A 26 -7.15 -17.93 5.75
C LYS A 26 -6.60 -16.56 6.14
N HIS A 27 -5.30 -16.33 5.91
CA HIS A 27 -4.63 -15.06 6.16
C HIS A 27 -4.67 -14.10 4.95
N GLY A 28 -5.53 -14.35 3.97
CA GLY A 28 -5.76 -13.45 2.83
C GLY A 28 -4.78 -13.61 1.67
N TRP A 29 -3.90 -14.61 1.69
CA TRP A 29 -2.99 -14.88 0.58
C TRP A 29 -3.69 -15.59 -0.58
N THR A 30 -3.40 -15.16 -1.80
CA THR A 30 -3.72 -15.92 -3.02
C THR A 30 -2.62 -16.95 -3.25
N VAL A 31 -2.94 -18.24 -3.31
CA VAL A 31 -1.95 -19.32 -3.41
C VAL A 31 -2.03 -20.03 -4.74
N LEU A 32 -0.89 -20.13 -5.43
CA LEU A 32 -0.68 -20.84 -6.68
C LEU A 32 0.14 -22.11 -6.41
N ARG A 33 -0.27 -23.25 -6.98
CA ARG A 33 0.47 -24.51 -6.92
C ARG A 33 1.42 -24.60 -8.11
N THR A 34 2.70 -24.86 -7.87
CA THR A 34 3.76 -24.72 -8.89
C THR A 34 4.50 -26.02 -9.23
N HIS A 35 3.87 -27.16 -8.96
CA HIS A 35 4.39 -28.53 -9.14
C HIS A 35 4.87 -28.92 -10.56
N ALA A 36 4.91 -28.00 -11.51
CA ALA A 36 5.24 -28.26 -12.91
C ALA A 36 6.71 -28.64 -13.15
N GLN A 37 7.65 -28.21 -12.30
CA GLN A 37 9.08 -28.42 -12.51
C GLN A 37 9.79 -29.07 -11.31
N PRO A 38 10.71 -30.03 -11.51
CA PRO A 38 11.59 -30.52 -10.44
C PRO A 38 12.46 -29.39 -9.87
N GLY A 39 12.66 -29.39 -8.55
CA GLY A 39 13.50 -28.38 -7.88
C GLY A 39 12.83 -27.01 -7.67
N PHE A 40 11.68 -26.76 -8.28
CA PHE A 40 10.88 -25.56 -8.04
C PHE A 40 10.06 -25.68 -6.74
N VAL A 41 9.65 -24.54 -6.18
CA VAL A 41 8.83 -24.50 -4.96
C VAL A 41 7.47 -25.16 -5.16
N ASP A 42 6.87 -25.63 -4.06
CA ASP A 42 5.55 -26.27 -4.09
C ASP A 42 4.42 -25.26 -4.28
N LEU A 43 4.55 -24.09 -3.66
CA LEU A 43 3.55 -23.03 -3.63
C LEU A 43 4.19 -21.65 -3.87
N ILE A 44 3.44 -20.76 -4.53
CA ILE A 44 3.70 -19.32 -4.54
C ILE A 44 2.48 -18.65 -3.91
N ALA A 45 2.70 -17.83 -2.89
CA ALA A 45 1.66 -17.06 -2.23
C ALA A 45 1.83 -15.56 -2.54
N ILE A 46 0.74 -14.88 -2.87
CA ILE A 46 0.73 -13.45 -3.21
C ILE A 46 -0.26 -12.70 -2.32
N MET A 47 0.17 -11.60 -1.71
CA MET A 47 -0.67 -10.73 -0.88
C MET A 47 -0.13 -9.30 -0.90
N LYS A 48 -0.98 -8.30 -1.21
CA LYS A 48 -0.64 -6.87 -1.11
C LYS A 48 0.71 -6.48 -1.74
N GLY A 49 0.99 -6.98 -2.95
CA GLY A 49 2.24 -6.70 -3.67
C GLY A 49 3.45 -7.54 -3.22
N ARG A 50 3.30 -8.37 -2.18
CA ARG A 50 4.33 -9.31 -1.71
C ARG A 50 4.17 -10.66 -2.39
N ILE A 51 5.31 -11.30 -2.66
CA ILE A 51 5.40 -12.64 -3.22
C ILE A 51 6.22 -13.49 -2.27
N LEU A 52 5.59 -14.52 -1.71
CA LEU A 52 6.21 -15.51 -0.84
C LEU A 52 6.40 -16.83 -1.59
N TRP A 53 7.66 -17.24 -1.72
CA TRP A 53 8.07 -18.50 -2.32
C TRP A 53 8.05 -19.58 -1.24
N VAL A 54 7.14 -20.55 -1.37
CA VAL A 54 6.84 -21.49 -0.28
C VAL A 54 7.20 -22.92 -0.66
N GLU A 55 8.14 -23.47 0.09
CA GLU A 55 8.47 -24.89 0.07
C GLU A 55 7.79 -25.61 1.24
N VAL A 56 7.16 -26.74 0.95
CA VAL A 56 6.52 -27.59 1.94
C VAL A 56 7.42 -28.79 2.24
N LYS A 57 7.64 -29.08 3.52
CA LYS A 57 8.38 -30.27 3.96
C LYS A 57 7.64 -31.00 5.06
N SER A 58 7.94 -32.28 5.23
CA SER A 58 7.62 -32.97 6.48
C SER A 58 8.49 -32.44 7.63
N LYS A 59 8.18 -32.80 8.89
CA LYS A 59 8.97 -32.39 10.07
C LYS A 59 10.47 -32.71 9.97
N THR A 60 10.83 -33.78 9.27
CA THR A 60 12.23 -34.22 9.07
C THR A 60 12.72 -33.98 7.64
N GLY A 61 11.88 -33.43 6.77
CA GLY A 61 12.19 -33.18 5.38
C GLY A 61 13.27 -32.13 5.24
N LYS A 62 14.28 -32.42 4.41
CA LYS A 62 15.39 -31.49 4.10
C LYS A 62 15.24 -30.96 2.68
N LEU A 63 15.76 -29.76 2.44
CA LEU A 63 15.93 -29.23 1.10
C LEU A 63 16.96 -30.08 0.33
N THR A 64 16.63 -30.41 -0.91
CA THR A 64 17.61 -30.94 -1.88
C THR A 64 18.59 -29.85 -2.31
N GLU A 65 19.73 -30.19 -2.91
CA GLU A 65 20.71 -29.17 -3.35
C GLU A 65 20.10 -28.16 -4.33
N ASN A 66 19.36 -28.61 -5.35
CA ASN A 66 18.69 -27.70 -6.29
C ASN A 66 17.70 -26.75 -5.60
N GLN A 67 17.02 -27.21 -4.55
CA GLN A 67 16.10 -26.37 -3.78
C GLN A 67 16.85 -25.35 -2.90
N LYS A 68 18.02 -25.71 -2.38
CA LYS A 68 18.90 -24.76 -1.67
C LYS A 68 19.44 -23.69 -2.62
N GLU A 69 19.83 -24.07 -3.83
CA GLU A 69 20.27 -23.14 -4.87
C GLU A 69 19.15 -22.17 -5.27
N LEU A 70 17.94 -22.67 -5.50
CA LEU A 70 16.76 -21.84 -5.78
C LEU A 70 16.46 -20.87 -4.62
N LYS A 71 16.44 -21.36 -3.39
CA LYS A 71 16.27 -20.53 -2.19
C LYS A 71 17.31 -19.40 -2.15
N ALA A 72 18.59 -19.75 -2.30
CA ALA A 72 19.68 -18.79 -2.26
C ALA A 72 19.58 -17.75 -3.39
N MET A 73 19.14 -18.16 -4.59
CA MET A 73 18.90 -17.25 -5.70
C MET A 73 17.74 -16.28 -5.40
N ILE A 74 16.62 -16.76 -4.88
CA ILE A 74 15.46 -15.92 -4.52
C ILE A 74 15.86 -14.88 -3.47
N GLU A 75 16.47 -15.34 -2.37
CA GLU A 75 16.89 -14.48 -1.25
C GLU A 75 17.92 -13.43 -1.71
N ARG A 76 18.88 -13.82 -2.56
CA ARG A 76 19.89 -12.89 -3.11
C ARG A 76 19.28 -11.77 -3.96
N ASN A 77 18.14 -12.02 -4.60
CA ASN A 77 17.41 -11.03 -5.39
C ASN A 77 16.32 -10.30 -4.59
N GLY A 78 16.35 -10.39 -3.25
CA GLY A 78 15.38 -9.71 -2.37
C GLY A 78 14.00 -10.37 -2.31
N GLY A 79 13.86 -11.58 -2.86
CA GLY A 79 12.62 -12.33 -2.77
C GLY A 79 12.41 -12.97 -1.39
N GLU A 80 11.16 -13.10 -0.97
CA GLU A 80 10.82 -13.74 0.29
C GLU A 80 10.65 -15.26 0.13
N TYR A 81 11.40 -16.04 0.89
CA TYR A 81 11.31 -17.50 0.86
C TYR A 81 10.93 -18.06 2.23
N ALA A 82 9.96 -18.97 2.27
CA ALA A 82 9.56 -19.67 3.49
C ALA A 82 9.52 -21.17 3.29
N LEU A 83 9.99 -21.89 4.30
CA LEU A 83 9.84 -23.34 4.44
C LEU A 83 8.80 -23.62 5.53
N PHE A 84 7.71 -24.29 5.16
CA PHE A 84 6.68 -24.67 6.12
C PHE A 84 6.60 -26.18 6.30
N THR A 85 6.52 -26.60 7.56
CA THR A 85 6.31 -28.00 7.93
C THR A 85 4.91 -28.30 8.44
N SER A 86 4.11 -27.26 8.71
CA SER A 86 2.75 -27.39 9.23
C SER A 86 1.97 -26.08 9.05
N ALA A 87 0.65 -26.14 9.20
CA ALA A 87 -0.20 -24.95 9.29
C ALA A 87 0.14 -24.06 10.51
N GLU A 88 0.61 -24.65 11.61
CA GLU A 88 1.05 -23.90 12.80
C GLU A 88 2.27 -23.03 12.50
N ALA A 89 3.21 -23.54 11.70
CA ALA A 89 4.36 -22.76 11.24
C ALA A 89 3.94 -21.54 10.39
N VAL A 90 2.91 -21.70 9.57
CA VAL A 90 2.30 -20.58 8.82
C VAL A 90 1.75 -19.52 9.78
N ASN A 91 0.98 -19.93 10.80
CA ASN A 91 0.45 -19.00 11.80
C ASN A 91 1.56 -18.27 12.57
N GLY A 92 2.65 -18.96 12.90
CA GLY A 92 3.83 -18.36 13.52
C GLY A 92 4.45 -17.28 12.63
N TYR A 93 4.65 -17.59 11.35
CA TYR A 93 5.18 -16.64 10.37
C TYR A 93 4.26 -15.43 10.18
N MET A 94 2.95 -15.63 10.10
CA MET A 94 2.00 -14.53 9.92
C MET A 94 1.99 -13.55 11.10
N ARG A 95 2.15 -14.03 12.33
CA ARG A 95 2.30 -13.16 13.50
C ARG A 95 3.52 -12.25 13.40
N GLU A 96 4.61 -12.72 12.81
CA GLU A 96 5.81 -11.89 12.61
C GLU A 96 5.62 -10.90 11.45
N VAL A 97 4.97 -11.33 10.37
CA VAL A 97 4.62 -10.45 9.25
C VAL A 97 3.69 -9.32 9.68
N GLU A 98 2.65 -9.62 10.46
CA GLU A 98 1.70 -8.62 10.97
C GLU A 98 2.39 -7.56 11.83
N LYS A 99 3.42 -7.92 12.60
CA LYS A 99 4.20 -6.94 13.37
C LYS A 99 4.97 -5.97 12.48
N ILE A 100 5.48 -6.47 11.34
CA ILE A 100 6.24 -5.66 10.38
C ILE A 100 5.31 -4.75 9.59
N ASP A 101 4.17 -5.28 9.14
CA ASP A 101 3.21 -4.55 8.31
C ASP A 101 2.24 -3.67 9.13
N SER A 102 2.27 -3.77 10.46
CA SER A 102 1.50 -2.88 11.32
C SER A 102 2.06 -1.47 11.20
N PRO A 103 1.25 -0.48 10.76
CA PRO A 103 1.72 0.88 10.67
C PRO A 103 2.19 1.33 12.05
N THR A 104 3.40 1.84 12.13
CA THR A 104 3.92 2.37 13.39
C THR A 104 3.08 3.59 13.79
N LYS A 105 3.12 3.98 15.07
CA LYS A 105 2.52 5.25 15.51
C LYS A 105 3.01 6.44 14.69
N GLU A 106 4.24 6.37 14.18
CA GLU A 106 4.83 7.40 13.35
C GLU A 106 4.26 7.38 11.91
N ASP A 107 4.05 6.20 11.33
CA ASP A 107 3.41 6.05 10.01
C ASP A 107 1.95 6.53 10.02
N CYS A 108 1.22 6.25 11.09
CA CYS A 108 -0.15 6.76 11.31
C CYS A 108 -0.22 8.29 11.44
N MET A 109 0.86 8.93 11.93
CA MET A 109 0.93 10.39 12.04
C MET A 109 1.34 11.04 10.72
N LYS A 110 2.27 10.43 9.97
CA LYS A 110 2.71 10.91 8.64
C LYS A 110 1.60 10.80 7.60
N THR A 111 0.84 9.70 7.61
CA THR A 111 -0.22 9.43 6.62
C THR A 111 -1.31 10.51 6.57
N LYS A 112 -1.72 11.12 7.70
CA LYS A 112 -2.75 12.17 7.63
C LYS A 112 -2.27 13.43 6.92
N GLN A 113 -1.03 13.86 7.17
CA GLN A 113 -0.47 15.06 6.53
C GLN A 113 -0.06 14.80 5.09
N GLU A 114 0.52 13.63 4.80
CA GLU A 114 0.97 13.26 3.46
C GLU A 114 -0.20 12.92 2.54
N ILE A 115 -1.28 12.27 3.01
CA ILE A 115 -2.48 12.02 2.19
C ILE A 115 -3.16 13.35 1.82
N VAL A 116 -3.25 14.29 2.77
CA VAL A 116 -3.78 15.63 2.48
C VAL A 116 -2.88 16.35 1.49
N LEU A 117 -1.55 16.27 1.66
CA LEU A 117 -0.59 16.92 0.76
C LEU A 117 -0.65 16.31 -0.66
N ASP A 118 -0.68 14.99 -0.80
CA ASP A 118 -0.79 14.31 -2.09
C ASP A 118 -2.14 14.59 -2.76
N THR A 119 -3.22 14.63 -2.00
CA THR A 119 -4.54 14.99 -2.54
C THR A 119 -4.55 16.44 -3.03
N VAL A 120 -3.95 17.36 -2.28
CA VAL A 120 -3.81 18.77 -2.68
C VAL A 120 -2.91 18.91 -3.91
N LEU A 121 -1.79 18.21 -3.96
CA LEU A 121 -0.85 18.25 -5.09
C LEU A 121 -1.47 17.63 -6.36
N ASN A 122 -2.19 16.52 -6.24
CA ASN A 122 -2.89 15.88 -7.36
C ASN A 122 -4.06 16.73 -7.87
N ASN A 123 -4.80 17.38 -6.99
CA ASN A 123 -5.87 18.31 -7.41
C ASN A 123 -5.31 19.59 -8.03
N ALA A 124 -4.19 20.11 -7.49
CA ALA A 124 -3.51 21.27 -8.06
C ALA A 124 -2.96 20.99 -9.46
N SER A 125 -2.36 19.82 -9.70
CA SER A 125 -1.84 19.46 -11.02
C SER A 125 -2.93 19.39 -12.09
N ILE A 126 -4.11 18.84 -11.74
CA ILE A 126 -5.28 18.77 -12.63
C ILE A 126 -5.78 20.17 -13.03
N VAL A 127 -5.80 21.11 -12.08
CA VAL A 127 -6.26 22.48 -12.33
C VAL A 127 -5.26 23.26 -13.20
N ILE A 128 -3.96 23.07 -12.99
CA ILE A 128 -2.89 23.69 -13.78
C ILE A 128 -2.98 23.26 -15.24
N HIS A 129 -3.13 21.96 -15.46
CA HIS A 129 -3.20 21.39 -16.81
C HIS A 129 -4.34 21.99 -17.63
N LYS A 130 -5.52 22.16 -17.01
CA LYS A 130 -6.71 22.71 -17.68
C LYS A 130 -6.62 24.20 -17.98
N LYS A 131 -5.93 24.99 -17.16
CA LYS A 131 -5.91 26.46 -17.30
C LYS A 131 -4.72 27.01 -18.08
N THR A 132 -3.57 26.35 -18.02
CA THR A 132 -2.31 26.92 -18.52
C THR A 132 -1.75 26.19 -19.74
N GLY A 133 -2.21 24.95 -20.02
CA GLY A 133 -1.61 24.11 -21.07
C GLY A 133 -0.17 23.68 -20.75
N VAL A 134 0.32 23.91 -19.54
CA VAL A 134 1.66 23.47 -19.10
C VAL A 134 1.57 22.00 -18.72
N HIS A 135 2.32 21.17 -19.44
CA HIS A 135 2.20 19.71 -19.38
C HIS A 135 3.05 19.06 -18.29
N ASP A 136 3.99 19.77 -17.65
CA ASP A 136 4.87 19.15 -16.67
C ASP A 136 5.41 20.17 -15.64
N ILE A 137 5.24 19.87 -14.35
CA ILE A 137 5.95 20.54 -13.25
C ILE A 137 6.79 19.45 -12.60
N THR A 138 8.01 19.27 -13.10
CA THR A 138 8.92 18.21 -12.63
C THR A 138 9.64 18.58 -11.34
N ASP A 139 9.60 19.86 -10.92
CA ASP A 139 10.29 20.33 -9.72
C ASP A 139 9.33 20.55 -8.55
N ARG A 140 9.54 19.76 -7.49
CA ARG A 140 8.81 19.84 -6.21
C ARG A 140 8.82 21.24 -5.61
N ARG A 141 9.89 22.02 -5.80
CA ARG A 141 10.02 23.39 -5.28
C ARG A 141 9.14 24.37 -6.05
N GLU A 142 9.03 24.21 -7.37
CA GLU A 142 8.13 25.03 -8.19
C GLU A 142 6.67 24.70 -7.92
N ALA A 143 6.33 23.42 -7.76
CA ALA A 143 4.98 23.01 -7.35
C ALA A 143 4.59 23.62 -6.00
N LEU A 144 5.49 23.61 -5.01
CA LEU A 144 5.25 24.20 -3.69
C LEU A 144 5.11 25.73 -3.74
N LEU A 145 5.96 26.42 -4.50
CA LEU A 145 5.86 27.87 -4.70
C LEU A 145 4.55 28.26 -5.39
N PHE A 146 4.12 27.46 -6.38
CA PHE A 146 2.88 27.66 -7.10
C PHE A 146 1.65 27.39 -6.23
N CYS A 147 1.63 26.31 -5.45
CA CYS A 147 0.57 26.06 -4.46
C CYS A 147 0.50 27.20 -3.44
N ARG A 148 1.64 27.69 -2.96
CA ARG A 148 1.70 28.83 -2.03
C ARG A 148 1.16 30.12 -2.65
N TRP A 149 1.48 30.37 -3.92
CA TRP A 149 0.96 31.51 -4.67
C TRP A 149 -0.55 31.41 -4.90
N ASN A 150 -1.07 30.23 -5.30
CA ASN A 150 -2.51 30.04 -5.49
C ASN A 150 -3.30 30.14 -4.19
N ILE A 151 -2.78 29.66 -3.07
CA ILE A 151 -3.41 29.86 -1.76
C ILE A 151 -3.48 31.36 -1.43
N GLN A 152 -2.42 32.12 -1.74
CA GLN A 152 -2.41 33.58 -1.53
C GLN A 152 -3.33 34.35 -2.49
N GLU A 153 -3.42 33.96 -3.77
CA GLU A 153 -4.32 34.58 -4.75
C GLU A 153 -5.79 34.20 -4.51
N ALA A 154 -6.06 32.94 -4.12
CA ALA A 154 -7.39 32.52 -3.68
C ALA A 154 -7.85 33.38 -2.50
N TYR A 155 -6.96 33.65 -1.54
CA TYR A 155 -7.24 34.58 -0.44
C TYR A 155 -7.52 36.03 -0.90
N ARG A 156 -6.92 36.51 -2.00
CA ARG A 156 -7.21 37.85 -2.56
C ARG A 156 -8.54 37.93 -3.29
N HIS A 157 -8.99 36.82 -3.90
CA HIS A 157 -10.22 36.76 -4.69
C HIS A 157 -11.37 36.05 -3.93
N TYR A 158 -11.55 36.44 -2.66
CA TYR A 158 -12.46 35.83 -1.68
C TYR A 158 -13.93 35.71 -2.10
N LYS A 159 -14.37 36.35 -3.19
CA LYS A 159 -15.75 36.24 -3.70
C LYS A 159 -16.03 34.99 -4.54
N ASP A 160 -15.01 34.38 -5.16
CA ASP A 160 -15.19 33.19 -6.01
C ASP A 160 -14.97 31.86 -5.24
N ILE A 161 -14.60 31.96 -3.96
CA ILE A 161 -14.29 30.84 -3.06
C ILE A 161 -15.54 30.11 -2.53
N VAL A 162 -16.73 30.70 -2.62
CA VAL A 162 -17.95 30.14 -2.00
C VAL A 162 -18.24 28.71 -2.48
N ASN A 163 -17.87 28.36 -3.71
CA ASN A 163 -18.08 27.01 -4.25
C ASN A 163 -16.98 26.00 -3.90
N ILE A 164 -15.75 26.44 -3.60
CA ILE A 164 -14.65 25.56 -3.17
C ILE A 164 -14.71 25.33 -1.64
N CYS A 165 -15.18 26.34 -0.89
CA CYS A 165 -15.36 26.23 0.56
C CYS A 165 -16.53 25.33 0.95
N ALA A 166 -17.57 25.15 0.12
CA ALA A 166 -18.68 24.25 0.44
C ALA A 166 -18.23 22.78 0.50
N ASP A 167 -17.44 22.34 -0.49
CA ASP A 167 -16.88 20.97 -0.52
C ASP A 167 -15.84 20.77 0.59
N THR A 168 -15.04 21.81 0.87
CA THR A 168 -14.05 21.77 1.94
C THR A 168 -14.72 21.74 3.32
N ALA A 169 -15.78 22.53 3.54
CA ALA A 169 -16.53 22.54 4.80
C ALA A 169 -17.29 21.22 5.03
N TYR A 170 -17.91 20.64 3.99
CA TYR A 170 -18.53 19.31 4.06
C TYR A 170 -17.51 18.23 4.44
N PHE A 171 -16.30 18.31 3.89
CA PHE A 171 -15.22 17.38 4.21
C PHE A 171 -14.71 17.58 5.65
N MET A 172 -14.53 18.83 6.09
CA MET A 172 -14.04 19.14 7.44
C MET A 172 -15.04 18.74 8.54
N ASP A 173 -16.35 18.89 8.29
CA ASP A 173 -17.42 18.44 9.20
C ASP A 173 -17.49 16.91 9.28
N LYS A 174 -17.38 16.22 8.15
CA LYS A 174 -17.41 14.74 8.08
C LYS A 174 -16.24 14.06 8.79
N PHE A 175 -15.11 14.75 8.93
CA PHE A 175 -13.87 14.19 9.48
C PHE A 175 -13.40 14.87 10.78
N ASP A 176 -14.23 15.73 11.38
CA ASP A 176 -13.97 16.45 12.64
C ASP A 176 -12.61 17.18 12.65
N ILE A 177 -12.33 17.90 11.55
CA ILE A 177 -11.07 18.61 11.36
C ILE A 177 -11.23 20.08 11.75
N ASN A 178 -10.54 20.52 12.81
CA ASN A 178 -10.56 21.92 13.22
C ASN A 178 -9.60 22.75 12.35
N LEU A 179 -10.11 23.85 11.78
CA LEU A 179 -9.34 24.80 10.97
C LEU A 179 -8.12 25.36 11.73
N GLY A 180 -8.23 25.49 13.05
CA GLY A 180 -7.15 25.97 13.92
C GLY A 180 -5.94 25.04 13.99
N ASP A 181 -6.08 23.77 13.59
CA ASP A 181 -4.99 22.79 13.56
C ASP A 181 -4.20 22.86 12.24
N ILE A 182 -4.77 23.48 11.21
CA ILE A 182 -4.18 23.60 9.86
C ILE A 182 -3.55 24.98 9.68
N ILE A 183 -4.13 26.03 10.27
CA ILE A 183 -3.62 27.40 10.13
C ILE A 183 -2.54 27.66 11.17
N PRO A 184 -1.30 28.05 10.78
CA PRO A 184 -0.26 28.42 11.73
C PRO A 184 -0.73 29.57 12.63
N LYS A 185 -0.57 29.41 13.96
CA LYS A 185 -0.98 30.38 15.00
C LYS A 185 -0.50 31.83 14.82
N ARG A 186 0.41 32.09 13.87
CA ARG A 186 0.94 33.42 13.56
C ARG A 186 0.07 34.27 12.62
N MET A 187 -1.05 33.73 12.14
CA MET A 187 -2.07 34.49 11.39
C MET A 187 -3.37 34.58 12.20
N VAL A 188 -3.36 35.37 13.28
CA VAL A 188 -4.59 35.85 13.93
C VAL A 188 -4.63 37.36 13.75
N TRP A 189 -5.44 37.84 12.81
CA TRP A 189 -5.89 39.24 12.79
C TRP A 189 -7.26 39.31 13.44
N THR A 190 -7.41 40.20 14.42
CA THR A 190 -8.68 40.55 15.05
C THR A 190 -9.65 41.07 14.00
N VAL A 191 -10.71 40.33 13.73
CA VAL A 191 -11.84 40.82 12.93
C VAL A 191 -12.58 41.85 13.78
N GLY A 192 -12.44 43.13 13.43
CA GLY A 192 -13.24 44.21 14.02
C GLY A 192 -14.72 44.01 13.73
N LYS A 193 -15.58 44.25 14.71
CA LYS A 193 -17.04 44.22 14.54
C LYS A 193 -17.46 45.23 13.45
N PRO A 194 -18.44 44.89 12.60
CA PRO A 194 -18.96 45.85 11.64
C PRO A 194 -19.73 46.94 12.39
N GLU A 195 -19.30 48.20 12.25
CA GLU A 195 -20.09 49.36 12.63
C GLU A 195 -21.27 49.48 11.66
N GLY A 196 -22.47 49.53 12.22
CA GLY A 196 -23.71 49.61 11.45
C GLY A 196 -23.92 50.99 10.82
N LYS A 197 -24.52 50.98 9.63
CA LYS A 197 -25.53 51.94 9.17
C LYS A 197 -26.48 51.21 8.23
#